data_AF-A0A2V9MK88-F1
#
_entry.id   AF-A0A2V9MK88-F1
#
_cell.length_a   1.000
_cell.length_b   1.000
_cell.length_c   1.000
_cell.angle_alpha   90.00
_cell.angle_beta   90.00
_cell.angle_gamma   90.00
#
_symmetry.space_group_name_H-M   'P 1'
#
loop_
_entity.id
_entity.type
_entity.pdbx_description
1 polymer ?
#
loop_
_entity_poly.entity_id
_entity_poly.type
_entity_poly.pdbx_seq_one_letter_code
_entity_poly.pdbx_strand_id
1 'polypeptide(L)' 'MYPEPMIIPMREDLTRIGVQELKTAAEVDRELGAQQGTAMVIVNSICGCAAGRMR' A
#
# COMPACT_ATOMS: atom_id res chain seq x y z
N MET A 1 7.93 16.10 -3.64
CA MET A 1 7.29 14.80 -4.00
C MET A 1 8.37 13.92 -4.60
N TYR A 2 8.42 12.62 -4.28
CA TYR A 2 9.43 11.72 -4.83
C TYR A 2 9.08 11.36 -6.29
N PRO A 3 10.06 11.18 -7.20
CA PRO A 3 9.79 10.80 -8.58
C PRO A 3 9.08 9.44 -8.67
N GLU A 4 8.14 9.30 -9.61
CA GLU A 4 7.40 8.05 -9.82
C GLU A 4 8.32 6.82 -10.02
N PRO A 5 9.40 6.89 -10.82
CA PRO A 5 10.31 5.75 -10.99
C PRO A 5 10.99 5.29 -9.70
N MET A 6 11.10 6.16 -8.69
CA MET A 6 11.70 5.83 -7.40
C MET A 6 10.74 5.06 -6.49
N ILE A 7 9.42 5.31 -6.61
CA ILE A 7 8.41 4.73 -5.72
C ILE A 7 7.72 3.50 -6.31
N ILE A 8 7.76 3.30 -7.63
CA ILE A 8 7.22 2.11 -8.30
C ILE A 8 7.74 0.82 -7.65
N PRO A 9 9.06 0.61 -7.44
CA PRO A 9 9.56 -0.63 -6.84
C PRO A 9 8.99 -0.89 -5.43
N MET A 10 8.84 0.18 -4.63
CA MET A 10 8.31 0.08 -3.26
C MET A 10 6.83 -0.32 -3.22
N ARG A 11 6.06 0.03 -4.25
CA ARG A 11 4.66 -0.40 -4.43
C ARG A 11 4.61 -1.84 -4.91
N GLU A 12 5.45 -2.19 -5.88
CA GLU A 12 5.54 -3.53 -6.45
C GLU A 12 5.94 -4.60 -5.43
N ASP A 13 6.79 -4.27 -4.45
CA ASP A 13 7.13 -5.16 -3.33
C ASP A 13 5.86 -5.72 -2.65
N LEU A 14 4.82 -4.87 -2.49
CA LEU A 14 3.55 -5.24 -1.86
C LEU A 14 2.54 -5.81 -2.85
N THR A 15 2.40 -5.22 -4.04
CA THR A 15 1.38 -5.69 -5.00
C THR A 15 1.70 -7.07 -5.55
N ARG A 16 2.98 -7.44 -5.68
CA ARG A 16 3.41 -8.78 -6.10
C ARG A 16 3.04 -9.88 -5.11
N ILE A 17 2.90 -9.55 -3.82
CA ILE A 17 2.48 -10.50 -2.77
C ILE A 17 0.97 -10.48 -2.50
N GLY A 18 0.20 -9.76 -3.33
CA GLY A 18 -1.27 -9.74 -3.26
C GLY A 18 -1.88 -8.57 -2.49
N VAL A 19 -1.09 -7.57 -2.09
CA VAL A 19 -1.63 -6.35 -1.48
C VAL A 19 -2.29 -5.49 -2.55
N GLN A 20 -3.54 -5.12 -2.34
CA GLN A 20 -4.25 -4.18 -3.21
C GLN A 20 -3.83 -2.75 -2.90
N GLU A 21 -3.32 -2.02 -3.91
CA GLU A 21 -3.01 -0.60 -3.78
C GLU A 21 -4.28 0.25 -3.91
N LEU A 22 -4.49 1.18 -2.97
CA LEU A 22 -5.57 2.16 -2.99
C LEU A 22 -4.95 3.55 -3.09
N LYS A 23 -5.24 4.27 -4.18
CA LYS A 23 -4.58 5.54 -4.54
C LYS A 23 -5.46 6.76 -4.29
N THR A 24 -6.75 6.54 -4.03
CA THR A 24 -7.72 7.61 -3.81
C THR A 24 -8.55 7.36 -2.56
N ALA A 25 -9.08 8.45 -1.97
CA ALA A 25 -9.99 8.33 -0.83
C ALA A 25 -11.24 7.49 -1.16
N ALA A 26 -11.79 7.66 -2.37
CA ALA A 26 -12.96 6.89 -2.80
C ALA A 26 -12.69 5.37 -2.88
N GLU A 27 -11.49 4.96 -3.30
CA GLU A 27 -11.09 3.55 -3.28
C GLU A 27 -10.97 3.03 -1.85
N VAL A 28 -10.41 3.82 -0.93
CA VAL A 28 -10.32 3.46 0.50
C VAL A 28 -11.72 3.28 1.09
N ASP A 29 -12.61 4.25 0.89
CA ASP A 29 -13.98 4.21 1.41
C ASP A 29 -14.76 3.01 0.86
N ARG A 30 -14.60 2.71 -0.44
CA ARG A 30 -15.24 1.57 -1.07
C ARG A 30 -14.76 0.24 -0.49
N GLU A 31 -13.45 0.02 -0.43
CA GLU A 31 -12.92 -1.28 0.00
C GLU A 31 -13.10 -1.52 1.50
N LEU A 32 -12.80 -0.52 2.34
CA LEU A 32 -12.90 -0.68 3.80
C LEU A 32 -14.33 -0.52 4.32
N GLY A 33 -15.18 0.28 3.64
CA GLY A 33 -16.58 0.46 4.03
C GLY A 33 -17.47 -0.74 3.66
N ALA A 34 -17.12 -1.49 2.61
CA ALA A 34 -17.86 -2.67 2.18
C ALA A 34 -17.34 -3.98 2.78
N GLN A 35 -16.15 -3.98 3.40
CA GLN A 35 -15.52 -5.21 3.86
C GLN A 35 -16.27 -5.83 5.04
N GLN A 36 -16.44 -7.15 5.00
CA GLN A 36 -16.91 -7.95 6.12
C GLN A 36 -15.77 -8.84 6.63
N GLY A 37 -15.57 -8.87 7.94
CA GLY A 37 -14.45 -9.59 8.56
C GLY A 37 -13.24 -8.71 8.84
N THR A 38 -12.04 -9.27 8.75
CA THR A 38 -10.80 -8.61 9.17
C THR A 38 -10.00 -8.10 7.98
N ALA A 39 -9.56 -6.84 8.05
CA ALA A 39 -8.69 -6.21 7.07
C ALA A 39 -7.25 -6.09 7.60
N MET A 40 -6.25 -6.44 6.79
CA MET A 40 -4.85 -6.04 7.03
C MET A 40 -4.54 -4.83 6.16
N VAL A 41 -4.31 -3.68 6.81
CA VAL A 41 -3.98 -2.42 6.12
C VAL A 41 -2.51 -2.12 6.30
N ILE A 42 -1.80 -1.93 5.18
CA ILE A 42 -0.38 -1.58 5.16
C ILE A 42 -0.24 -0.11 4.76
N VAL A 43 0.19 0.73 5.70
CA VAL A 43 0.54 2.12 5.43
C VAL A 43 1.99 2.17 4.97
N ASN A 44 2.20 2.06 3.65
CA ASN A 44 3.55 2.06 3.09
C ASN A 44 4.19 3.46 3.15
N SER A 45 5.53 3.49 3.20
CA SER A 45 6.32 4.72 3.14
C SER A 45 7.68 4.47 2.49
N ILE A 46 8.38 5.55 2.18
CA ILE A 46 9.73 5.49 1.60
C ILE A 46 10.85 5.26 2.64
N CYS A 47 10.51 5.26 3.93
CA CYS A 47 11.49 5.21 5.01
C CYS A 47 12.24 3.87 5.03
N GLY A 48 13.48 3.88 5.50
CA GLY A 48 14.30 2.66 5.58
C GLY A 48 13.69 1.56 6.45
N CYS A 49 12.90 1.91 7.46
CA CYS A 49 12.16 0.94 8.28
C CYS A 49 11.07 0.22 7.47
N ALA A 50 10.39 0.92 6.56
CA ALA A 50 9.43 0.30 5.64
C ALA A 50 10.15 -0.70 4.74
N ALA A 51 11.38 -0.39 4.33
CA ALA A 51 12.20 -1.22 3.44
C ALA A 51 12.80 -2.46 4.08
N GLY A 52 13.27 -2.36 5.32
CA GLY A 52 14.01 -3.45 5.95
C GLY A 52 13.18 -4.36 6.86
N ARG A 53 11.95 -3.98 7.19
CA ARG A 53 11.17 -4.67 8.24
C ARG A 53 9.67 -4.79 8.01
N MET A 54 9.07 -3.96 7.17
CA MET A 54 7.61 -3.91 7.02
C MET A 54 7.12 -4.62 5.76
N ARG A 55 7.64 -4.20 4.59
CA ARG A 55 7.39 -4.87 3.31
C ARG A 55 8.40 -5.98 3.11
#